data_AF-A0A3A9KBG5-F1
#
_entry.id   AF-A0A3A9KBG5-F1
#
_cell.length_a   1.000
_cell.length_b   1.000
_cell.length_c   1.000
_cell.angle_alpha   90.00
_cell.angle_beta   90.00
_cell.angle_gamma   90.00
#
_symmetry.space_group_name_H-M   'P 1'
#
loop_
_entity.id
_entity.type
_entity.pdbx_description
1 polymer ?
#
loop_
_entity_poly.entity_id
_entity_poly.type
_entity_poly.pdbx_seq_one_letter_code
_entity_poly.pdbx_strand_id
1 'polypeptide(L)'
;MSFLKNRKKHDEKRMIIVAKKQKLKELILKAQGGDQDAFNQVIERFKPIVKKYARRFGSEDVCSEIVEWIINATMRYKEKSTWGREELEKFLSANKYKNKT
;
A
#
# COMPACT_ATOMS: atom_id res chain seq x y z
N MET A 1 -5.93 -40.36 17.17
CA MET A 1 -4.86 -39.39 17.52
C MET A 1 -4.43 -38.45 16.37
N SER A 2 -4.86 -38.67 15.13
CA SER A 2 -4.46 -37.90 13.92
C SER A 2 -5.23 -36.58 13.71
N PHE A 3 -6.46 -36.46 14.20
CA PHE A 3 -7.32 -35.30 13.96
C PHE A 3 -6.95 -34.04 14.77
N LEU A 4 -6.37 -34.20 15.95
CA LEU A 4 -5.94 -33.07 16.80
C LEU A 4 -4.62 -32.44 16.33
N LYS A 5 -3.75 -33.23 15.67
CA LYS A 5 -2.48 -32.76 15.10
C LYS A 5 -2.69 -31.86 13.88
N ASN A 6 -3.74 -32.12 13.08
CA ASN A 6 -4.08 -31.33 11.90
C ASN A 6 -4.76 -29.99 12.24
N ARG A 7 -5.53 -29.91 13.34
CA ARG A 7 -6.09 -28.63 13.80
C ARG A 7 -5.03 -27.67 14.31
N LYS A 8 -4.09 -28.13 15.16
CA LYS A 8 -2.96 -27.30 15.63
C LYS A 8 -2.15 -26.70 14.47
N LYS A 9 -1.87 -27.49 13.42
CA LYS A 9 -1.11 -27.02 12.24
C LYS A 9 -1.86 -25.98 11.39
N HIS A 10 -3.19 -26.04 11.37
CA HIS A 10 -4.03 -25.08 10.66
C HIS A 10 -4.26 -23.80 11.47
N ASP A 11 -4.39 -23.91 12.80
CA ASP A 11 -4.51 -22.77 13.70
C ASP A 11 -3.17 -22.02 13.87
N GLU A 12 -2.03 -22.71 13.84
CA GLU A 12 -0.70 -22.11 13.78
C GLU A 12 -0.46 -21.37 12.44
N LYS A 13 -0.87 -21.98 11.31
CA LYS A 13 -0.90 -21.28 10.01
C LYS A 13 -1.82 -20.06 10.03
N ARG A 14 -2.99 -20.14 10.69
CA ARG A 14 -3.90 -18.98 10.86
C ARG A 14 -3.34 -17.92 11.80
N MET A 15 -2.66 -18.30 12.88
CA MET A 15 -1.98 -17.35 13.78
C MET A 15 -0.81 -16.65 13.09
N ILE A 16 -0.10 -17.32 12.17
CA ILE A 16 0.94 -16.71 11.33
C ILE A 16 0.33 -15.77 10.28
N ILE A 17 -0.83 -16.12 9.69
CA ILE A 17 -1.54 -15.25 8.74
C ILE A 17 -2.16 -14.02 9.43
N VAL A 18 -2.50 -14.14 10.72
CA VAL A 18 -3.00 -13.06 11.60
C VAL A 18 -1.86 -12.42 12.41
N ALA A 19 -0.61 -12.81 12.20
CA ALA A 19 0.55 -12.08 12.71
C ALA A 19 0.62 -10.74 11.98
N LYS A 20 -0.11 -9.75 12.52
CA LYS A 20 -0.20 -8.34 12.13
C LYS A 20 0.31 -8.09 10.71
N LYS A 21 -0.59 -8.10 9.72
CA LYS A 21 -0.32 -7.44 8.44
C LYS A 21 0.16 -6.03 8.77
N GLN A 22 1.48 -5.79 8.69
CA GLN A 22 2.06 -4.50 9.05
C GLN A 22 1.32 -3.43 8.25
N LYS A 23 0.95 -2.34 8.92
CA LYS A 23 0.20 -1.27 8.25
C LYS A 23 1.09 -0.76 7.11
N LEU A 24 0.49 -0.46 5.96
CA LEU A 24 1.26 0.00 4.80
C LEU A 24 2.16 1.19 5.17
N LYS A 25 1.65 2.08 6.02
CA LYS A 25 2.41 3.19 6.61
C LYS A 25 3.67 2.74 7.35
N GLU A 26 3.59 1.72 8.20
CA GLU A 26 4.74 1.21 8.96
C GLU A 26 5.79 0.61 8.01
N LEU A 27 5.34 -0.09 6.97
CA LEU A 27 6.22 -0.62 5.93
C LEU A 27 6.91 0.51 5.16
N ILE A 28 6.19 1.57 4.80
CA ILE A 28 6.76 2.73 4.10
C ILE A 28 7.84 3.40 4.97
N LEU A 29 7.56 3.63 6.27
CA LEU A 29 8.53 4.25 7.18
C LEU A 29 9.78 3.39 7.35
N LYS A 30 9.64 2.07 7.50
CA LYS A 30 10.78 1.14 7.57
C LYS A 30 11.58 1.12 6.26
N ALA A 31 10.89 1.09 5.13
CA ALA A 31 11.50 1.11 3.82
C ALA A 31 12.29 2.41 3.56
N GLN A 32 11.79 3.56 4.01
CA GLN A 32 12.53 4.83 4.00
C GLN A 32 13.76 4.81 4.92
N GLY A 33 13.71 4.03 6.00
CA GLY A 33 14.85 3.78 6.89
C GLY A 33 15.89 2.81 6.34
N GLY A 34 15.72 2.29 5.11
CA GLY A 34 16.68 1.38 4.46
C GLY A 34 16.38 -0.11 4.65
N ASP A 35 15.25 -0.48 5.26
CA ASP A 35 14.81 -1.88 5.40
C ASP A 35 14.36 -2.43 4.02
N GLN A 36 15.22 -3.24 3.41
CA GLN A 36 14.98 -3.86 2.10
C GLN A 36 13.81 -4.85 2.12
N ASP A 37 13.59 -5.57 3.23
CA ASP A 37 12.46 -6.50 3.38
C ASP A 37 11.14 -5.74 3.45
N ALA A 38 11.11 -4.61 4.16
CA ALA A 38 9.94 -3.74 4.18
C ALA A 38 9.64 -3.16 2.78
N PHE A 39 10.68 -2.77 2.04
CA PHE A 39 10.54 -2.25 0.67
C PHE A 39 9.99 -3.30 -0.30
N ASN A 40 10.50 -4.53 -0.23
CA ASN A 40 9.98 -5.65 -1.02
C ASN A 40 8.51 -5.94 -0.70
N GLN A 41 8.11 -5.87 0.57
CA GLN A 41 6.71 -6.02 0.96
C GLN A 41 5.81 -4.90 0.44
N VAL A 42 6.32 -3.66 0.33
CA VAL A 42 5.59 -2.55 -0.29
C VAL A 42 5.36 -2.86 -1.78
N ILE A 43 6.41 -3.23 -2.52
CA ILE A 43 6.31 -3.56 -3.95
C ILE A 43 5.34 -4.73 -4.18
N GLU A 44 5.45 -5.82 -3.39
CA GLU A 44 4.55 -6.97 -3.47
C GLU A 44 3.08 -6.57 -3.32
N ARG A 45 2.77 -5.64 -2.41
CA ARG A 45 1.39 -5.16 -2.24
C ARG A 45 0.89 -4.35 -3.43
N PHE A 46 1.78 -3.68 -4.15
CA PHE A 46 1.43 -2.93 -5.35
C PHE A 46 1.46 -3.76 -6.64
N LYS A 47 2.05 -4.97 -6.66
CA LYS A 47 2.08 -5.85 -7.84
C LYS A 47 0.72 -6.06 -8.52
N PRO A 48 -0.41 -6.27 -7.81
CA PRO A 48 -1.72 -6.41 -8.45
C PRO A 48 -2.14 -5.16 -9.24
N ILE A 49 -1.79 -3.98 -8.72
CA ILE A 49 -2.06 -2.69 -9.35
C ILE A 49 -1.15 -2.51 -10.56
N VAL A 50 0.16 -2.77 -10.42
CA VAL A 50 1.13 -2.74 -11.52
C VAL A 50 0.65 -3.63 -12.67
N LYS A 51 0.28 -4.88 -12.39
CA LYS A 51 -0.25 -5.82 -13.40
C LYS A 51 -1.53 -5.33 -14.06
N LYS A 52 -2.44 -4.73 -13.29
CA LYS A 52 -3.69 -4.17 -13.83
C LYS A 52 -3.43 -3.07 -14.85
N TYR A 53 -2.49 -2.16 -14.54
CA TYR A 53 -2.16 -1.05 -15.44
C TYR A 53 -1.30 -1.51 -16.61
N ALA A 54 -0.30 -2.37 -16.39
CA ALA A 54 0.51 -2.92 -17.47
C ALA A 54 -0.35 -3.66 -18.52
N ARG A 55 -1.33 -4.46 -18.08
CA ARG A 55 -2.28 -5.11 -18.99
C ARG A 55 -3.10 -4.11 -19.82
N ARG A 56 -3.36 -2.92 -19.28
CA ARG A 56 -4.10 -1.86 -19.98
C ARG A 56 -3.27 -1.17 -21.06
N PHE A 57 -1.95 -1.10 -20.87
CA PHE A 57 -1.03 -0.42 -21.78
C PHE A 57 -0.29 -1.38 -22.73
N GLY A 58 -0.31 -2.69 -22.48
CA GLY A 58 0.16 -3.71 -23.42
C GLY A 58 1.68 -3.83 -23.56
N SER A 59 2.47 -3.17 -22.69
CA SER A 59 3.93 -3.22 -22.73
C SER A 59 4.52 -3.55 -21.35
N GLU A 60 5.61 -4.32 -21.36
CA GLU A 60 6.44 -4.63 -20.18
C GLU A 60 7.23 -3.41 -19.69
N ASP A 61 7.56 -2.46 -20.57
CA ASP A 61 8.28 -1.24 -20.21
C ASP A 61 7.48 -0.41 -19.18
N VAL A 62 6.16 -0.43 -19.32
CA VAL A 62 5.22 0.26 -18.42
C VAL A 62 5.22 -0.37 -17.01
N CYS A 63 5.55 -1.66 -16.87
CA CYS A 63 5.70 -2.26 -15.53
C CYS A 63 6.86 -1.60 -14.78
N SER A 64 8.00 -1.42 -15.45
CA SER A 64 9.21 -0.84 -14.87
C SER A 64 8.99 0.61 -14.47
N GLU A 65 8.34 1.42 -15.32
CA GLU A 65 7.99 2.81 -15.02
C GLU A 65 7.05 2.94 -13.82
N ILE A 66 6.03 2.06 -13.72
CA ILE A 66 5.11 2.08 -12.59
C ILE A 66 5.82 1.69 -11.30
N VAL A 67 6.71 0.69 -11.35
CA VAL A 67 7.50 0.28 -10.19
C VAL A 67 8.43 1.42 -9.76
N GLU A 68 9.15 2.05 -10.68
CA GLU A 68 10.00 3.20 -10.39
C GLU A 68 9.19 4.35 -9.75
N TRP A 69 7.99 4.62 -10.27
CA TRP A 69 7.09 5.60 -9.70
C TRP A 69 6.67 5.25 -8.26
N ILE A 70 6.35 3.98 -7.99
CA ILE A 70 6.02 3.49 -6.63
C ILE A 70 7.21 3.67 -5.68
N ILE A 71 8.43 3.38 -6.14
CA ILE A 71 9.65 3.55 -5.35
C ILE A 71 9.82 5.03 -4.97
N ASN A 72 9.73 5.91 -5.96
CA ASN A 72 9.87 7.35 -5.76
C ASN A 72 8.75 7.90 -4.87
N ALA A 73 7.52 7.43 -5.03
CA ALA A 73 6.38 7.79 -4.18
C ALA A 73 6.57 7.32 -2.73
N THR A 74 7.13 6.12 -2.53
CA THR A 74 7.45 5.57 -1.20
C THR A 74 8.52 6.43 -0.52
N MET A 75 9.57 6.83 -1.24
CA MET A 75 10.63 7.67 -0.69
C MET A 75 10.16 9.10 -0.40
N ARG A 76 9.29 9.66 -1.23
CA ARG A 76 8.70 10.99 -1.04
C ARG A 76 7.58 11.03 -0.01
N TYR A 77 7.11 9.87 0.45
CA TYR A 77 6.02 9.80 1.41
C TYR A 77 6.41 10.54 2.68
N LYS A 78 5.80 11.70 2.90
CA LYS A 78 5.81 12.37 4.19
C LYS A 78 4.48 12.08 4.83
N GLU A 79 4.51 11.60 6.06
CA GLU A 79 3.29 11.52 6.84
C GLU A 79 2.73 12.95 6.98
N LYS A 80 1.74 13.29 6.16
CA LYS A 80 0.95 14.50 6.38
C LYS A 80 0.08 14.22 7.58
N SER A 81 0.45 14.78 8.73
CA SER A 81 -0.38 14.78 9.94
C SER A 81 -1.65 15.63 9.80
N THR A 82 -1.97 16.15 8.61
CA THR A 82 -3.11 17.05 8.40
C THR A 82 -4.01 16.69 7.22
N TRP A 83 -3.76 15.61 6.47
CA TRP A 83 -4.72 15.23 5.42
C TRP A 83 -5.94 14.54 6.04
N GLY A 84 -6.84 15.37 6.55
CA GLY A 84 -8.05 14.97 7.24
C GLY A 84 -9.17 15.97 6.94
N ARG A 85 -9.77 16.52 8.01
CA ARG A 85 -10.99 17.31 7.93
C ARG A 85 -10.77 18.70 7.31
N GLU A 86 -9.65 19.37 7.61
CA GLU A 86 -9.39 20.75 7.20
C GLU A 86 -9.16 20.90 5.68
N GLU A 87 -8.37 20.03 5.06
CA GLU A 87 -8.18 20.01 3.61
C GLU A 87 -9.47 19.66 2.87
N LEU A 88 -10.28 18.74 3.41
CA LEU A 88 -11.59 18.40 2.85
C LEU A 88 -12.54 19.60 2.94
N GLU A 89 -12.59 20.29 4.08
CA GLU A 89 -13.40 21.50 4.24
C GLU A 89 -12.91 22.63 3.33
N LYS A 90 -11.60 22.81 3.14
CA LYS A 90 -11.04 23.75 2.15
C LYS A 90 -11.47 23.42 0.74
N PHE A 91 -11.40 22.15 0.33
CA PHE A 91 -11.83 21.71 -0.99
C PHE A 91 -13.33 21.93 -1.21
N LEU A 92 -14.15 21.50 -0.24
CA LEU A 92 -15.61 21.68 -0.30
C LEU A 92 -16.00 23.16 -0.33
N SER A 93 -15.33 24.00 0.46
CA SER A 93 -15.56 25.44 0.48
C SER A 93 -15.18 26.07 -0.86
N ALA A 94 -13.99 25.76 -1.41
CA ALA A 94 -13.54 26.27 -2.70
C ALA A 94 -14.47 25.88 -3.85
N ASN A 95 -15.09 24.70 -3.79
CA ASN A 95 -16.00 24.22 -4.84
C ASN A 95 -17.45 24.73 -4.65
N LYS A 96 -17.84 25.17 -3.45
CA LYS A 96 -19.15 25.79 -3.18
C LYS A 96 -19.31 27.15 -3.85
N TYR A 97 -18.21 27.88 -4.05
CA TYR A 97 -18.20 29.18 -4.76
C TYR A 97 -18.23 29.05 -6.28
N LYS A 98 -17.91 27.88 -6.84
CA LYS A 98 -17.93 27.64 -8.30
C LYS A 98 -19.29 27.26 -8.86
N ASN A 99 -20.22 26.81 -8.01
CA ASN A 99 -21.56 26.35 -8.43
C ASN A 99 -22.66 27.42 -8.21
N LYS A 100 -22.28 28.69 -8.09
CA LYS A 100 -23.18 29.83 -7.84
C LYS A 100 -23.23 30.84 -8.99
N THR A 101 -22.73 30.46 -10.16
CA THR A 101 -22.76 31.22 -11.41
C THR A 101 -23.37 30.34 -12.48
#